data_AF-A0A952WH32-F1
#
_entry.id   AF-A0A952WH32-F1
#
_cell.length_a   1.000
_cell.length_b   1.000
_cell.length_c   1.000
_cell.angle_alpha   90.00
_cell.angle_beta   90.00
_cell.angle_gamma   90.00
#
_symmetry.space_group_name_H-M   'P 1'
#
loop_
_entity.id
_entity.type
_entity.pdbx_description
1 polymer ?
#
loop_
_entity_poly.entity_id
_entity_poly.type
_entity_poly.pdbx_seq_one_letter_code
_entity_poly.pdbx_strand_id
1 'polypeptide(L)'
;MSLCRTAMAAIAGSILSIGSHAQTVVFFNDFDGSLPSEISPGVAALTGVQGYAGLGPVGNQFGGSFLRSPTGNVVSITLTGLPTHTAINIDFLFAAIDSLDGTGTFPEGDFLRVDVDSVTIFRESFANATASQDQTYVPPPGVELAHRVDLGFSGPGSYFTDSAYNMYLEPRFHNIPHGASSVRIDFVIEGPGIQPLDDESWAMDNLRISAGEVDPCPADFNDDGLVDDSDFLAFVVGYNILDCADPSMPAGCPADINGDGFVDDSDFILFVAAYNELICP
;
A
#
# COMPACT_ATOMS: atom_id res chain seq x y z
N MET A 1 63.21 -39.28 13.87
CA MET A 1 61.86 -39.27 13.24
C MET A 1 61.01 -38.30 14.02
N SER A 2 60.90 -37.06 13.52
CA SER A 2 60.15 -35.98 14.15
C SER A 2 58.70 -36.04 13.65
N LEU A 3 57.75 -36.30 14.55
CA LEU A 3 56.32 -36.26 14.25
C LEU A 3 55.83 -34.84 14.49
N CYS A 4 55.58 -34.11 13.40
CA CYS A 4 54.89 -32.82 13.40
C CYS A 4 53.43 -33.06 13.81
N ARG A 5 53.02 -32.54 14.98
CA ARG A 5 51.62 -32.53 15.42
C ARG A 5 50.98 -31.23 14.97
N THR A 6 50.18 -31.29 13.91
CA THR A 6 49.32 -30.19 13.47
C THR A 6 48.15 -30.05 14.45
N ALA A 7 48.06 -28.92 15.15
CA ALA A 7 46.91 -28.57 15.95
C ALA A 7 45.80 -28.04 15.04
N MET A 8 44.66 -28.75 14.97
CA MET A 8 43.43 -28.23 14.39
C MET A 8 42.81 -27.25 15.40
N ALA A 9 42.82 -25.96 15.08
CA ALA A 9 42.02 -24.98 15.79
C ALA A 9 40.58 -25.09 15.29
N ALA A 10 39.67 -25.54 16.16
CA ALA A 10 38.24 -25.49 15.90
C ALA A 10 37.77 -24.05 16.05
N ILE A 11 37.47 -23.39 14.92
CA ILE A 11 36.78 -22.11 14.91
C ILE A 11 35.31 -22.43 15.18
N ALA A 12 34.84 -22.14 16.39
CA ALA A 12 33.42 -22.15 16.70
C ALA A 12 32.80 -20.95 15.98
N GLY A 13 32.18 -21.21 14.82
CA GLY A 13 31.34 -20.21 14.14
C GLY A 13 30.11 -19.94 15.00
N SER A 14 30.00 -18.72 15.51
CA SER A 14 28.75 -18.22 16.07
C SER A 14 27.71 -18.24 14.96
N ILE A 15 26.72 -19.12 15.06
CA ILE A 15 25.51 -19.04 14.24
C ILE A 15 24.77 -17.80 14.73
N LEU A 16 24.96 -16.68 14.03
CA LEU A 16 24.01 -15.58 14.09
C LEU A 16 22.73 -16.11 13.47
N SER A 17 21.70 -16.28 14.29
CA SER A 17 20.34 -16.44 13.81
C SER A 17 19.95 -15.11 13.17
N ILE A 18 20.04 -15.04 11.84
CA ILE A 18 19.41 -13.98 11.06
C ILE A 18 17.91 -14.26 11.22
N GLY A 19 17.21 -13.37 11.91
CA GLY A 19 15.75 -13.44 11.96
C GLY A 19 15.23 -13.11 10.57
N SER A 20 14.23 -13.85 10.10
CA SER A 20 13.45 -13.48 8.90
C SER A 20 13.08 -12.00 8.98
N HIS A 21 13.36 -11.25 7.91
CA HIS A 21 13.06 -9.82 7.77
C HIS A 21 11.57 -9.61 7.44
N ALA A 22 10.69 -10.25 8.23
CA ALA A 22 9.25 -10.15 8.01
C ALA A 22 8.72 -8.76 8.41
N GLN A 23 8.09 -8.08 7.46
CA GLN A 23 7.26 -6.91 7.72
C GLN A 23 6.23 -7.23 8.80
N THR A 24 6.30 -6.54 9.93
CA THR A 24 5.39 -6.73 11.06
C THR A 24 4.23 -5.76 10.94
N VAL A 25 2.99 -6.26 10.94
CA VAL A 25 1.81 -5.39 11.02
C VAL A 25 1.78 -4.71 12.39
N VAL A 26 1.92 -3.39 12.39
CA VAL A 26 1.93 -2.57 13.61
C VAL A 26 0.59 -1.88 13.85
N PHE A 27 -0.25 -1.77 12.81
CA PHE A 27 -1.60 -1.25 12.90
C PHE A 27 -2.49 -1.84 11.82
N PHE A 28 -3.74 -2.13 12.16
CA PHE A 28 -4.78 -2.51 11.21
C PHE A 28 -6.14 -2.00 11.71
N ASN A 29 -6.96 -1.47 10.80
CA ASN A 29 -8.35 -1.15 11.05
C ASN A 29 -9.19 -1.30 9.78
N ASP A 30 -10.27 -2.07 9.89
CA ASP A 30 -11.29 -2.30 8.86
C ASP A 30 -12.50 -1.37 9.02
N PHE A 31 -12.47 -0.44 9.98
CA PHE A 31 -13.50 0.57 10.23
C PHE A 31 -14.92 0.04 10.52
N ASP A 32 -15.08 -1.26 10.77
CA ASP A 32 -16.35 -1.91 11.15
C ASP A 32 -16.68 -1.76 12.64
N GLY A 33 -15.68 -1.37 13.43
CA GLY A 33 -15.77 -1.20 14.88
C GLY A 33 -15.71 0.26 15.33
N SER A 34 -15.45 0.49 16.62
CA SER A 34 -15.16 1.84 17.12
C SER A 34 -13.78 2.32 16.63
N LEU A 35 -13.67 3.61 16.30
CA LEU A 35 -12.38 4.21 15.94
C LEU A 35 -11.36 4.08 17.09
N PRO A 36 -10.15 3.56 16.82
CA PRO A 36 -9.09 3.44 17.81
C PRO A 36 -8.51 4.82 18.16
N SER A 37 -7.86 4.92 19.32
CA SER A 37 -7.29 6.18 19.85
C SER A 37 -6.15 6.76 19.02
N GLU A 38 -5.52 5.92 18.20
CA GLU A 38 -4.43 6.22 17.29
C GLU A 38 -4.91 7.07 16.11
N ILE A 39 -6.21 7.04 15.80
CA ILE A 39 -6.81 7.82 14.72
C ILE A 39 -7.44 9.10 15.32
N SER A 40 -6.96 10.23 14.84
CA SER A 40 -7.60 11.54 15.00
C SER A 40 -8.36 11.85 13.70
N PRO A 41 -9.68 11.60 13.64
CA PRO A 41 -10.44 11.68 12.38
C PRO A 41 -10.78 13.12 11.95
N GLY A 42 -10.52 14.12 12.79
CA GLY A 42 -11.06 15.47 12.58
C GLY A 42 -12.59 15.41 12.64
N VAL A 43 -13.25 15.75 11.52
CA VAL A 43 -14.72 15.62 11.38
C VAL A 43 -15.15 14.35 10.62
N ALA A 44 -14.22 13.49 10.22
CA ALA A 44 -14.53 12.23 9.54
C ALA A 44 -15.33 11.29 10.45
N ALA A 45 -16.16 10.46 9.84
CA ALA A 45 -17.06 9.55 10.54
C ALA A 45 -17.20 8.21 9.83
N LEU A 46 -17.47 7.16 10.62
CA LEU A 46 -17.78 5.84 10.10
C LEU A 46 -19.10 5.87 9.35
N THR A 47 -19.07 5.41 8.10
CA THR A 47 -20.22 5.38 7.20
C THR A 47 -20.23 4.03 6.51
N GLY A 48 -21.41 3.43 6.30
CA GLY A 48 -21.49 2.16 5.58
C GLY A 48 -20.86 2.26 4.19
N VAL A 49 -20.36 1.17 3.61
CA VAL A 49 -19.67 1.21 2.31
C VAL A 49 -20.59 1.34 1.08
N GLN A 50 -21.90 1.18 1.24
CA GLN A 50 -22.90 1.25 0.15
C GLN A 50 -22.52 0.32 -1.03
N GLY A 51 -22.47 0.83 -2.26
CA GLY A 51 -22.17 0.09 -3.48
C GLY A 51 -20.70 -0.30 -3.62
N TYR A 52 -19.80 0.19 -2.75
CA TYR A 52 -18.41 -0.27 -2.72
C TYR A 52 -18.27 -1.71 -2.22
N ALA A 53 -19.26 -2.25 -1.52
CA ALA A 53 -19.19 -3.57 -0.89
C ALA A 53 -18.72 -4.66 -1.87
N GLY A 54 -17.61 -5.32 -1.53
CA GLY A 54 -17.03 -6.40 -2.34
C GLY A 54 -16.07 -5.96 -3.45
N LEU A 55 -15.86 -4.66 -3.67
CA LEU A 55 -14.77 -4.17 -4.53
C LEU A 55 -13.42 -4.41 -3.82
N GLY A 56 -12.44 -4.90 -4.57
CA GLY A 56 -11.11 -5.27 -4.05
C GLY A 56 -10.81 -6.77 -4.21
N PRO A 57 -9.55 -7.18 -4.04
CA PRO A 57 -9.15 -8.58 -4.08
C PRO A 57 -9.79 -9.37 -2.93
N VAL A 58 -10.02 -10.67 -3.13
CA VAL A 58 -10.65 -11.53 -2.11
C VAL A 58 -9.83 -11.49 -0.81
N GLY A 59 -10.49 -11.15 0.30
CA GLY A 59 -9.85 -10.99 1.60
C GLY A 59 -9.34 -9.58 1.92
N ASN A 60 -9.36 -8.67 0.94
CA ASN A 60 -9.14 -7.24 1.13
C ASN A 60 -10.15 -6.46 0.25
N GLN A 61 -11.41 -6.51 0.66
CA GLN A 61 -12.53 -5.86 -0.02
C GLN A 61 -13.12 -4.79 0.88
N PHE A 62 -13.73 -3.76 0.28
CA PHE A 62 -14.59 -2.85 1.04
C PHE A 62 -15.71 -3.65 1.73
N GLY A 63 -15.89 -3.43 3.02
CA GLY A 63 -16.81 -4.18 3.87
C GLY A 63 -17.46 -3.29 4.93
N GLY A 64 -18.66 -3.66 5.38
CA GLY A 64 -19.39 -2.99 6.46
C GLY A 64 -19.38 -1.45 6.43
N SER A 65 -18.45 -0.82 7.16
CA SER A 65 -18.24 0.64 7.19
C SER A 65 -16.80 1.04 6.88
N PHE A 66 -16.64 2.22 6.28
CA PHE A 66 -15.35 2.87 6.06
C PHE A 66 -15.25 4.19 6.84
N LEU A 67 -14.07 4.80 6.92
CA LEU A 67 -13.90 6.14 7.48
C LEU A 67 -14.07 7.19 6.38
N ARG A 68 -15.23 7.87 6.34
CA ARG A 68 -15.54 8.92 5.35
C ARG A 68 -15.23 10.31 5.89
N SER A 69 -14.58 11.12 5.08
CA SER A 69 -14.14 12.48 5.38
C SER A 69 -14.59 13.44 4.27
N PRO A 70 -14.99 14.69 4.61
CA PRO A 70 -15.08 15.73 3.59
C PRO A 70 -13.67 16.06 3.05
N THR A 71 -13.61 16.73 1.91
CA THR A 71 -12.36 17.35 1.45
C THR A 71 -11.96 18.49 2.40
N GLY A 72 -10.67 18.81 2.44
CA GLY A 72 -10.07 19.78 3.38
C GLY A 72 -9.94 19.32 4.84
N ASN A 73 -10.55 18.20 5.24
CA ASN A 73 -10.36 17.61 6.57
C ASN A 73 -9.15 16.68 6.59
N VAL A 74 -8.29 16.85 7.61
CA VAL A 74 -7.12 16.01 7.84
C VAL A 74 -7.48 14.86 8.77
N VAL A 75 -7.26 13.63 8.31
CA VAL A 75 -7.30 12.42 9.12
C VAL A 75 -5.86 12.06 9.49
N SER A 76 -5.55 12.04 10.78
CA SER A 76 -4.20 11.75 11.28
C SER A 76 -4.15 10.42 12.01
N ILE A 77 -3.15 9.61 11.72
CA ILE A 77 -2.82 8.37 12.43
C ILE A 77 -1.52 8.64 13.19
N THR A 78 -1.50 8.36 14.49
CA THR A 78 -0.29 8.46 15.31
C THR A 78 -0.02 7.13 16.01
N LEU A 79 1.08 6.48 15.62
CA LEU A 79 1.55 5.25 16.25
C LEU A 79 2.75 5.56 17.13
N THR A 80 2.86 4.88 18.26
CA THR A 80 3.99 5.00 19.18
C THR A 80 4.43 3.63 19.67
N GLY A 81 5.68 3.48 20.09
CA GLY A 81 6.22 2.20 20.54
C GLY A 81 6.41 1.21 19.39
N LEU A 82 6.69 1.70 18.18
CA LEU A 82 7.00 0.85 17.03
C LEU A 82 8.24 -0.03 17.34
N PRO A 83 8.28 -1.29 16.85
CA PRO A 83 9.48 -2.13 16.93
C PRO A 83 10.64 -1.48 16.17
N THR A 84 11.87 -1.99 16.34
CA THR A 84 12.99 -1.58 15.47
C THR A 84 12.69 -1.94 14.01
N HIS A 85 12.93 -1.00 13.10
CA HIS A 85 12.69 -1.13 11.66
C HIS A 85 13.49 -0.07 10.89
N THR A 86 13.55 -0.21 9.57
CA THR A 86 14.15 0.81 8.66
C THR A 86 13.18 1.29 7.56
N ALA A 87 12.01 0.66 7.45
CA ALA A 87 10.92 1.13 6.62
C ALA A 87 9.54 0.87 7.22
N ILE A 88 8.57 1.61 6.70
CA ILE A 88 7.14 1.35 6.90
C ILE A 88 6.42 1.23 5.55
N ASN A 89 5.32 0.47 5.54
CA ASN A 89 4.39 0.39 4.42
C ASN A 89 3.00 0.85 4.87
N ILE A 90 2.24 1.45 3.96
CA ILE A 90 0.89 1.96 4.21
C ILE A 90 -0.06 1.38 3.16
N ASP A 91 -0.92 0.45 3.56
CA ASP A 91 -1.91 -0.14 2.66
C ASP A 91 -3.32 0.29 3.05
N PHE A 92 -4.16 0.61 2.07
CA PHE A 92 -5.57 0.92 2.29
C PHE A 92 -6.36 0.81 0.99
N LEU A 93 -7.68 0.65 1.12
CA LEU A 93 -8.61 0.88 0.03
C LEU A 93 -9.06 2.33 0.06
N PHE A 94 -9.08 2.99 -1.10
CA PHE A 94 -9.44 4.40 -1.23
C PHE A 94 -10.74 4.56 -2.04
N ALA A 95 -11.67 5.32 -1.50
CA ALA A 95 -12.92 5.68 -2.15
C ALA A 95 -12.91 7.18 -2.46
N ALA A 96 -12.92 7.52 -3.75
CA ALA A 96 -13.21 8.87 -4.24
C ALA A 96 -14.72 8.98 -4.43
N ILE A 97 -15.38 9.83 -3.66
CA ILE A 97 -16.83 9.80 -3.48
C ILE A 97 -17.46 11.11 -3.96
N ASP A 98 -18.62 10.99 -4.59
CA ASP A 98 -19.38 12.07 -5.23
C ASP A 98 -18.62 12.63 -6.45
N SER A 99 -18.31 13.93 -6.48
CA SER A 99 -17.77 14.60 -7.66
C SER A 99 -16.42 15.28 -7.42
N LEU A 100 -15.33 14.52 -7.24
CA LEU A 100 -13.98 15.09 -7.29
C LEU A 100 -13.67 15.55 -8.72
N ASP A 101 -13.09 16.75 -8.81
CA ASP A 101 -12.95 17.51 -10.04
C ASP A 101 -11.60 17.31 -10.75
N GLY A 102 -10.63 16.67 -10.10
CA GLY A 102 -9.32 16.40 -10.69
C GLY A 102 -8.40 17.62 -10.73
N THR A 103 -7.73 17.81 -11.87
CA THR A 103 -6.81 18.92 -12.16
C THR A 103 -7.29 19.72 -13.38
N GLY A 104 -6.93 20.99 -13.51
CA GLY A 104 -7.02 21.71 -14.79
C GLY A 104 -7.52 23.14 -14.70
N THR A 105 -8.82 23.35 -14.91
CA THR A 105 -9.45 24.68 -14.79
C THR A 105 -10.74 24.56 -14.02
N PHE A 106 -10.93 25.45 -13.05
CA PHE A 106 -12.09 25.48 -12.15
C PHE A 106 -13.44 25.07 -12.80
N PRO A 107 -14.21 24.17 -12.18
CA PRO A 107 -13.96 23.56 -10.87
C PRO A 107 -12.82 22.52 -10.96
N GLU A 108 -11.88 22.59 -9.99
CA GLU A 108 -10.62 21.84 -10.01
C GLU A 108 -10.01 21.70 -8.61
N GLY A 109 -9.16 20.70 -8.45
CA GLY A 109 -8.16 20.64 -7.40
C GLY A 109 -8.58 19.80 -6.20
N ASP A 110 -8.67 18.49 -6.43
CA ASP A 110 -8.89 17.46 -5.40
C ASP A 110 -7.70 16.53 -5.30
N PHE A 111 -6.65 17.00 -4.63
CA PHE A 111 -5.41 16.27 -4.46
C PHE A 111 -5.45 15.46 -3.17
N LEU A 112 -5.53 14.14 -3.27
CA LEU A 112 -5.18 13.29 -2.14
C LEU A 112 -3.69 13.49 -1.86
N ARG A 113 -3.40 14.06 -0.69
CA ARG A 113 -2.05 14.17 -0.13
C ARG A 113 -1.92 13.24 1.06
N VAL A 114 -0.82 12.49 1.06
CA VAL A 114 -0.40 11.68 2.20
C VAL A 114 0.98 12.13 2.66
N ASP A 115 1.07 12.50 3.94
CA ASP A 115 2.31 12.93 4.58
C ASP A 115 2.73 11.92 5.65
N VAL A 116 4.01 11.55 5.69
CA VAL A 116 4.65 10.77 6.75
C VAL A 116 5.61 11.68 7.49
N ASP A 117 5.36 11.91 8.79
CA ASP A 117 6.11 12.85 9.63
C ASP A 117 6.29 14.24 8.98
N SER A 118 5.23 14.73 8.35
CA SER A 118 5.17 16.00 7.58
C SER A 118 5.95 16.02 6.26
N VAL A 119 6.45 14.86 5.79
CA VAL A 119 7.02 14.69 4.45
C VAL A 119 5.96 14.11 3.54
N THR A 120 5.60 14.85 2.49
CA THR A 120 4.67 14.36 1.46
C THR A 120 5.28 13.22 0.65
N ILE A 121 4.65 12.04 0.71
CA ILE A 121 5.07 10.86 -0.06
C ILE A 121 4.17 10.61 -1.27
N PHE A 122 2.94 11.08 -1.21
CA PHE A 122 1.94 10.93 -2.28
C PHE A 122 1.15 12.23 -2.40
N ARG A 123 0.98 12.71 -3.64
CA ARG A 123 0.11 13.85 -3.93
C ARG A 123 -0.38 13.78 -5.36
N GLU A 124 -1.60 13.32 -5.56
CA GLU A 124 -2.22 13.20 -6.88
C GLU A 124 -3.67 13.67 -6.83
N SER A 125 -4.14 14.26 -7.92
CA SER A 125 -5.55 14.60 -8.08
C SER A 125 -6.35 13.40 -8.55
N PHE A 126 -7.61 13.33 -8.11
CA PHE A 126 -8.58 12.32 -8.50
C PHE A 126 -9.79 13.00 -9.14
N ALA A 127 -10.33 12.40 -10.21
CA ALA A 127 -11.31 13.04 -11.08
C ALA A 127 -12.40 12.05 -11.44
N ASN A 128 -13.58 12.27 -10.87
CA ASN A 128 -14.66 11.32 -10.97
C ASN A 128 -16.02 12.01 -11.14
N ALA A 129 -16.08 13.31 -11.42
CA ALA A 129 -17.35 14.00 -11.67
C ALA A 129 -17.82 13.95 -13.14
N THR A 130 -16.92 14.12 -14.11
CA THR A 130 -17.24 14.11 -15.55
C THR A 130 -16.15 13.47 -16.40
N ALA A 131 -16.51 13.05 -17.62
CA ALA A 131 -15.54 12.50 -18.56
C ALA A 131 -14.50 13.53 -19.06
N SER A 132 -14.77 14.82 -18.91
CA SER A 132 -13.90 15.92 -19.34
C SER A 132 -12.89 16.36 -18.28
N GLN A 133 -13.02 15.88 -17.05
CA GLN A 133 -12.07 16.18 -15.99
C GLN A 133 -10.99 15.11 -15.93
N ASP A 134 -9.76 15.55 -15.83
CA ASP A 134 -8.59 14.68 -15.82
C ASP A 134 -8.06 14.56 -14.39
N GLN A 135 -7.69 13.35 -13.99
CA GLN A 135 -6.88 13.12 -12.80
C GLN A 135 -5.40 13.09 -13.16
N THR A 136 -4.54 13.58 -12.26
CA THR A 136 -3.09 13.37 -12.40
C THR A 136 -2.69 11.96 -12.00
N TYR A 137 -3.48 11.29 -11.14
CA TYR A 137 -3.18 9.92 -10.76
C TYR A 137 -3.34 8.98 -11.95
N VAL A 138 -2.26 8.33 -12.36
CA VAL A 138 -2.29 7.22 -13.31
C VAL A 138 -2.12 5.94 -12.50
N PRO A 139 -3.20 5.19 -12.21
CA PRO A 139 -3.10 4.01 -11.38
C PRO A 139 -2.26 2.92 -12.07
N PRO A 140 -1.33 2.27 -11.35
CA PRO A 140 -0.77 0.99 -11.77
C PRO A 140 -1.87 -0.04 -12.09
N PRO A 141 -1.55 -1.11 -12.86
CA PRO A 141 -2.47 -2.21 -13.06
C PRO A 141 -2.96 -2.77 -11.71
N GLY A 142 -4.23 -3.21 -11.66
CA GLY A 142 -4.85 -3.73 -10.44
C GLY A 142 -5.24 -2.68 -9.38
N VAL A 143 -4.70 -1.46 -9.43
CA VAL A 143 -5.06 -0.39 -8.47
C VAL A 143 -6.48 0.11 -8.71
N GLU A 144 -6.89 0.39 -9.95
CA GLU A 144 -8.25 0.87 -10.22
C GLU A 144 -9.29 -0.26 -10.09
N LEU A 145 -10.16 -0.18 -9.09
CA LEU A 145 -11.22 -1.18 -8.83
C LEU A 145 -12.55 -0.79 -9.47
N ALA A 146 -12.82 0.52 -9.51
CA ALA A 146 -13.96 1.11 -10.21
C ALA A 146 -13.61 2.55 -10.56
N HIS A 147 -14.03 3.00 -11.73
CA HIS A 147 -13.86 4.37 -12.14
C HIS A 147 -15.12 4.91 -12.78
N ARG A 148 -15.59 6.02 -12.24
CA ARG A 148 -16.79 6.74 -12.69
C ARG A 148 -18.06 5.88 -12.68
N VAL A 149 -18.39 5.30 -11.53
CA VAL A 149 -19.58 4.45 -11.31
C VAL A 149 -20.38 4.99 -10.13
N ASP A 150 -21.71 4.91 -10.17
CA ASP A 150 -22.54 5.21 -8.98
C ASP A 150 -22.44 4.07 -7.97
N LEU A 151 -21.80 4.33 -6.83
CA LEU A 151 -21.60 3.38 -5.72
C LEU A 151 -22.46 3.76 -4.50
N GLY A 152 -23.56 4.49 -4.72
CA GLY A 152 -24.59 4.74 -3.72
C GLY A 152 -24.34 5.96 -2.84
N PHE A 153 -23.36 6.78 -3.19
CA PHE A 153 -23.17 8.12 -2.65
C PHE A 153 -23.56 9.12 -3.72
N SER A 154 -24.54 9.96 -3.42
CA SER A 154 -25.10 10.88 -4.39
C SER A 154 -25.23 12.29 -3.80
N GLY A 155 -24.37 13.20 -4.23
CA GLY A 155 -24.50 14.64 -4.04
C GLY A 155 -25.70 15.29 -4.77
N PRO A 156 -25.80 16.63 -4.83
CA PRO A 156 -26.92 17.33 -5.44
C PRO A 156 -26.71 17.64 -6.94
N GLY A 157 -26.83 16.66 -7.84
CA GLY A 157 -26.78 16.92 -9.30
C GLY A 157 -26.66 15.66 -10.14
N SER A 158 -26.93 15.69 -11.44
CA SER A 158 -26.90 14.49 -12.31
C SER A 158 -25.51 13.86 -12.55
N TYR A 159 -24.51 14.18 -11.74
CA TYR A 159 -23.15 13.66 -11.77
C TYR A 159 -22.99 12.72 -10.57
N PHE A 160 -22.92 11.40 -10.77
CA PHE A 160 -22.61 10.45 -9.70
C PHE A 160 -21.69 9.39 -10.26
N THR A 161 -20.40 9.59 -10.07
CA THR A 161 -19.40 8.73 -10.70
C THR A 161 -18.29 8.48 -9.69
N ASP A 162 -18.63 7.93 -8.52
CA ASP A 162 -17.70 7.38 -7.53
C ASP A 162 -16.59 6.53 -8.17
N SER A 163 -15.42 6.49 -7.52
CA SER A 163 -14.29 5.65 -7.92
C SER A 163 -13.67 4.96 -6.71
N ALA A 164 -13.03 3.83 -6.95
CA ALA A 164 -12.46 2.96 -5.93
C ALA A 164 -11.07 2.50 -6.36
N TYR A 165 -10.11 2.53 -5.44
CA TYR A 165 -8.72 2.20 -5.69
C TYR A 165 -8.15 1.30 -4.60
N ASN A 166 -7.39 0.28 -5.00
CA ASN A 166 -6.60 -0.57 -4.14
C ASN A 166 -5.21 0.03 -3.95
N MET A 167 -5.06 0.95 -2.99
CA MET A 167 -3.78 1.63 -2.75
C MET A 167 -2.74 0.71 -2.11
N TYR A 168 -3.09 -0.54 -1.76
CA TYR A 168 -2.12 -1.60 -1.47
C TYR A 168 -1.12 -1.79 -2.62
N LEU A 169 -1.54 -1.62 -3.88
CA LEU A 169 -0.71 -1.80 -5.07
C LEU A 169 -0.02 -0.50 -5.53
N GLU A 170 -0.02 0.56 -4.70
CA GLU A 170 0.66 1.81 -5.01
C GLU A 170 2.10 1.79 -4.45
N PRO A 171 3.14 1.73 -5.31
CA PRO A 171 4.52 1.52 -4.88
C PRO A 171 5.08 2.66 -4.03
N ARG A 172 4.55 3.88 -4.15
CA ARG A 172 4.98 5.02 -3.30
C ARG A 172 4.59 4.86 -1.83
N PHE A 173 3.71 3.92 -1.50
CA PHE A 173 3.35 3.61 -0.12
C PHE A 173 4.17 2.46 0.49
N HIS A 174 5.11 1.89 -0.25
CA HIS A 174 5.95 0.80 0.20
C HIS A 174 7.40 1.23 0.40
N ASN A 175 8.08 0.55 1.32
CA ASN A 175 9.47 0.77 1.68
C ASN A 175 9.79 2.24 2.01
N ILE A 176 8.87 2.94 2.66
CA ILE A 176 9.04 4.35 3.04
C ILE A 176 10.13 4.41 4.13
N PRO A 177 11.28 5.07 3.89
CA PRO A 177 12.37 5.09 4.85
C PRO A 177 11.96 5.71 6.18
N HIS A 178 11.99 4.91 7.24
CA HIS A 178 11.57 5.34 8.57
C HIS A 178 12.16 4.40 9.64
N GLY A 179 12.60 4.95 10.77
CA GLY A 179 13.17 4.14 11.85
C GLY A 179 12.93 4.70 13.25
N ALA A 180 12.06 5.71 13.37
CA ALA A 180 11.70 6.26 14.66
C ALA A 180 10.71 5.33 15.40
N SER A 181 10.67 5.40 16.73
CA SER A 181 9.72 4.60 17.54
C SER A 181 8.26 5.10 17.45
N SER A 182 8.00 6.14 16.67
CA SER A 182 6.69 6.74 16.47
C SER A 182 6.61 7.34 15.08
N VAL A 183 5.44 7.26 14.47
CA VAL A 183 5.15 7.86 13.16
C VAL A 183 3.82 8.60 13.23
N ARG A 184 3.73 9.74 12.53
CA ARG A 184 2.47 10.41 12.23
C ARG A 184 2.21 10.39 10.73
N ILE A 185 1.05 9.87 10.35
CA ILE A 185 0.60 9.81 8.95
C ILE A 185 -0.64 10.67 8.80
N ASP A 186 -0.62 11.61 7.86
CA ASP A 186 -1.76 12.49 7.56
C ASP A 186 -2.31 12.20 6.19
N PHE A 187 -3.64 12.11 6.10
CA PHE A 187 -4.39 11.99 4.86
C PHE A 187 -5.32 13.19 4.72
N VAL A 188 -5.35 13.79 3.54
CA VAL A 188 -6.28 14.88 3.21
C VAL A 188 -6.50 14.93 1.70
N ILE A 189 -7.73 15.19 1.27
CA ILE A 189 -7.96 15.76 -0.07
C ILE A 189 -7.89 17.27 0.07
N GLU A 190 -6.92 17.88 -0.61
CA GLU A 190 -6.68 19.32 -0.57
C GLU A 190 -6.81 19.97 -1.95
N GLY A 191 -6.94 21.29 -1.95
CA GLY A 191 -6.82 22.13 -3.13
C GLY A 191 -7.81 23.30 -3.09
N PRO A 192 -7.88 24.09 -4.17
CA PRO A 192 -8.79 25.23 -4.25
C PRO A 192 -10.26 24.84 -4.30
N GLY A 193 -10.57 23.58 -4.65
CA GLY A 193 -11.91 23.07 -4.90
C GLY A 193 -12.68 22.57 -3.67
N ILE A 194 -12.03 22.39 -2.51
CA ILE A 194 -12.61 21.65 -1.38
C ILE A 194 -14.08 22.01 -1.03
N GLN A 195 -14.95 21.01 -1.03
CA GLN A 195 -16.38 21.10 -0.69
C GLN A 195 -16.75 20.37 0.64
N PRO A 196 -17.96 20.61 1.19
CA PRO A 196 -18.48 19.83 2.31
C PRO A 196 -18.76 18.35 1.96
N LEU A 197 -18.98 17.55 3.02
CA LEU A 197 -19.12 16.09 2.96
C LEU A 197 -20.21 15.59 2.00
N ASP A 198 -21.26 16.37 1.78
CA ASP A 198 -22.42 16.03 0.95
C ASP A 198 -22.26 16.38 -0.54
N ASP A 199 -21.10 16.94 -0.93
CA ASP A 199 -20.79 17.35 -2.29
C ASP A 199 -19.49 16.71 -2.81
N GLU A 200 -18.41 16.77 -2.03
CA GLU A 200 -17.16 16.06 -2.32
C GLU A 200 -16.60 15.41 -1.07
N SER A 201 -16.28 14.14 -1.18
CA SER A 201 -15.75 13.41 -0.06
C SER A 201 -14.84 12.28 -0.50
N TRP A 202 -14.23 11.68 0.50
CA TRP A 202 -13.44 10.49 0.32
C TRP A 202 -13.58 9.58 1.51
N ALA A 203 -13.25 8.31 1.33
CA ALA A 203 -13.16 7.39 2.43
C ALA A 203 -11.96 6.46 2.28
N MET A 204 -11.55 5.88 3.40
CA MET A 204 -10.58 4.78 3.42
C MET A 204 -11.15 3.57 4.15
N ASP A 205 -10.78 2.39 3.67
CA ASP A 205 -11.10 1.11 4.30
C ASP A 205 -9.85 0.22 4.40
N ASN A 206 -9.86 -0.79 5.26
CA ASN A 206 -8.77 -1.75 5.49
C ASN A 206 -7.39 -1.09 5.65
N LEU A 207 -7.28 -0.03 6.45
CA LEU A 207 -6.02 0.66 6.69
C LEU A 207 -5.06 -0.25 7.46
N ARG A 208 -3.93 -0.57 6.85
CA ARG A 208 -2.86 -1.39 7.41
C ARG A 208 -1.54 -0.63 7.36
N ILE A 209 -0.80 -0.66 8.46
CA ILE A 209 0.57 -0.15 8.51
C ILE A 209 1.46 -1.28 8.99
N SER A 210 2.50 -1.58 8.21
CA SER A 210 3.57 -2.50 8.61
C SER A 210 4.87 -1.77 8.80
N ALA A 211 5.70 -2.29 9.70
CA ALA A 211 7.06 -1.84 9.92
C ALA A 211 8.00 -3.04 9.80
N GLY A 212 9.11 -2.86 9.12
CA GLY A 212 10.10 -3.88 8.92
C GLY A 212 11.40 -3.25 8.46
N GLU A 213 12.40 -4.08 8.21
CA GLU A 213 13.51 -3.57 7.41
C GLU A 213 12.98 -3.21 6.01
N VAL A 214 13.56 -2.21 5.35
CA VAL A 214 13.43 -2.10 3.88
C VAL A 214 13.69 -3.51 3.38
N ASP A 215 12.77 -4.11 2.63
CA ASP A 215 13.10 -5.36 1.96
C ASP A 215 14.24 -5.01 0.99
N PRO A 216 15.51 -5.32 1.33
CA PRO A 216 16.63 -4.86 0.51
C PRO A 216 16.60 -5.61 -0.83
N CYS A 217 15.87 -6.72 -0.88
CA CYS A 217 15.83 -7.67 -1.97
C CYS A 217 14.43 -8.26 -2.08
N PRO A 218 13.49 -7.54 -2.70
CA PRO A 218 12.16 -8.08 -2.99
C PRO A 218 12.18 -9.30 -3.94
N ALA A 219 13.37 -9.79 -4.30
CA ALA A 219 13.62 -10.98 -5.10
C ALA A 219 14.29 -12.12 -4.29
N ASP A 220 14.61 -11.96 -3.00
CA ASP A 220 15.02 -13.05 -2.10
C ASP A 220 13.74 -13.67 -1.51
N PHE A 221 13.18 -14.65 -2.22
CA PHE A 221 11.88 -15.22 -1.87
C PHE A 221 11.96 -16.29 -0.79
N ASN A 222 13.18 -16.72 -0.44
CA ASN A 222 13.41 -17.79 0.51
C ASN A 222 14.09 -17.31 1.81
N ASP A 223 14.35 -16.02 1.93
CA ASP A 223 14.96 -15.31 3.07
C ASP A 223 16.36 -15.85 3.43
N ASP A 224 17.16 -16.32 2.47
CA ASP A 224 18.52 -16.83 2.75
C ASP A 224 19.65 -15.80 2.61
N GLY A 225 19.29 -14.56 2.25
CA GLY A 225 20.22 -13.45 2.10
C GLY A 225 20.92 -13.42 0.74
N LEU A 226 20.46 -14.23 -0.22
CA LEU A 226 20.94 -14.25 -1.60
C LEU A 226 19.75 -14.13 -2.56
N VAL A 227 20.03 -13.62 -3.76
CA VAL A 227 19.09 -13.74 -4.88
C VAL A 227 19.73 -14.67 -5.88
N ASP A 228 19.38 -15.96 -5.81
CA ASP A 228 20.02 -17.01 -6.58
C ASP A 228 19.03 -17.97 -7.27
N ASP A 229 19.53 -19.10 -7.79
CA ASP A 229 18.72 -20.09 -8.51
C ASP A 229 17.53 -20.59 -7.67
N SER A 230 17.65 -20.57 -6.34
CA SER A 230 16.60 -20.96 -5.39
C SER A 230 15.43 -19.98 -5.43
N ASP A 231 15.72 -18.68 -5.51
CA ASP A 231 14.71 -17.63 -5.69
C ASP A 231 14.14 -17.64 -7.09
N PHE A 232 14.96 -17.95 -8.10
CA PHE A 232 14.45 -18.09 -9.46
C PHE A 232 13.41 -19.22 -9.55
N LEU A 233 13.60 -20.32 -8.82
CA LEU A 233 12.59 -21.38 -8.75
C LEU A 233 11.28 -20.89 -8.11
N ALA A 234 11.36 -20.03 -7.09
CA ALA A 234 10.18 -19.42 -6.48
C ALA A 234 9.50 -18.40 -7.42
N PHE A 235 10.29 -17.57 -8.12
CA PHE A 235 9.83 -16.63 -9.13
C PHE A 235 9.02 -17.34 -10.23
N VAL A 236 9.57 -18.41 -10.78
CA VAL A 236 8.96 -19.16 -11.89
C VAL A 236 7.62 -19.79 -11.48
N VAL A 237 7.39 -20.09 -10.20
CA VAL A 237 6.07 -20.54 -9.74
C VAL A 237 5.03 -19.45 -9.93
N GLY A 238 5.30 -18.22 -9.45
CA GLY A 238 4.41 -17.07 -9.64
C GLY A 238 4.24 -16.73 -11.12
N TYR A 239 5.34 -16.68 -11.87
CA TYR A 239 5.36 -16.33 -13.29
C TYR A 239 4.52 -17.28 -14.15
N ASN A 240 4.50 -18.58 -13.83
CA ASN A 240 3.66 -19.55 -14.55
C ASN A 240 2.17 -19.40 -14.25
N ILE A 241 1.81 -18.79 -13.11
CA ILE A 241 0.43 -18.54 -12.69
C ILE A 241 -0.04 -17.18 -13.24
N LEU A 242 0.87 -16.21 -13.39
CA LEU A 242 0.68 -14.87 -13.93
C LEU A 242 -0.22 -13.96 -13.08
N ASP A 243 -1.43 -14.37 -12.74
CA ASP A 243 -2.43 -13.52 -12.06
C ASP A 243 -2.39 -13.71 -10.54
N CYS A 244 -2.06 -12.65 -9.79
CA CYS A 244 -2.02 -12.70 -8.33
C CYS A 244 -3.36 -13.02 -7.66
N ALA A 245 -4.48 -12.88 -8.37
CA ALA A 245 -5.80 -13.27 -7.90
C ALA A 245 -6.11 -14.78 -8.08
N ASP A 246 -5.26 -15.53 -8.80
CA ASP A 246 -5.45 -16.97 -8.98
C ASP A 246 -5.33 -17.70 -7.63
N PRO A 247 -6.28 -18.57 -7.26
CA PRO A 247 -6.24 -19.31 -5.99
C PRO A 247 -5.03 -20.23 -5.81
N SER A 248 -4.32 -20.56 -6.89
CA SER A 248 -3.07 -21.34 -6.86
C SER A 248 -1.83 -20.48 -6.62
N MET A 249 -1.94 -19.15 -6.68
CA MET A 249 -0.84 -18.23 -6.42
C MET A 249 -0.37 -18.36 -4.95
N PRO A 250 0.94 -18.40 -4.69
CA PRO A 250 1.47 -18.33 -3.33
C PRO A 250 0.93 -17.10 -2.58
N ALA A 251 0.65 -17.28 -1.29
CA ALA A 251 0.04 -16.24 -0.47
C ALA A 251 0.89 -14.96 -0.47
N GLY A 252 0.25 -13.82 -0.75
CA GLY A 252 0.92 -12.52 -0.84
C GLY A 252 1.54 -12.20 -2.20
N CYS A 253 1.46 -13.10 -3.18
CA CYS A 253 2.03 -12.94 -4.52
C CYS A 253 3.48 -12.42 -4.49
N PRO A 254 4.42 -13.13 -3.84
CA PRO A 254 5.75 -12.59 -3.55
C PRO A 254 6.55 -12.24 -4.82
N ALA A 255 6.28 -12.90 -5.94
CA ALA A 255 6.98 -12.67 -7.20
C ALA A 255 6.48 -11.47 -8.02
N ASP A 256 5.42 -10.80 -7.57
CA ASP A 256 4.96 -9.51 -8.12
C ASP A 256 5.79 -8.39 -7.47
N ILE A 257 7.01 -8.23 -7.98
CA ILE A 257 8.04 -7.34 -7.42
C ILE A 257 7.65 -5.88 -7.65
N ASN A 258 6.93 -5.59 -8.74
CA ASN A 258 6.52 -4.24 -9.10
C ASN A 258 5.14 -3.84 -8.52
N GLY A 259 4.38 -4.81 -8.03
CA GLY A 259 3.12 -4.63 -7.32
C GLY A 259 1.93 -4.35 -8.24
N ASP A 260 1.93 -4.82 -9.49
CA ASP A 260 0.85 -4.55 -10.45
C ASP A 260 -0.23 -5.64 -10.50
N GLY A 261 -0.14 -6.64 -9.62
CA GLY A 261 -1.06 -7.76 -9.53
C GLY A 261 -0.80 -8.85 -10.56
N PHE A 262 0.26 -8.74 -11.37
CA PHE A 262 0.71 -9.78 -12.28
C PHE A 262 2.17 -10.14 -12.00
N VAL A 263 2.53 -11.39 -12.25
CA VAL A 263 3.92 -11.85 -12.24
C VAL A 263 4.35 -12.07 -13.68
N ASP A 264 4.95 -11.03 -14.29
CA ASP A 264 5.25 -11.02 -15.72
C ASP A 264 6.68 -10.55 -16.06
N ASP A 265 6.93 -10.27 -17.34
CA ASP A 265 8.24 -9.85 -17.83
C ASP A 265 8.76 -8.58 -17.11
N SER A 266 7.86 -7.75 -16.57
CA SER A 266 8.16 -6.54 -15.80
C SER A 266 8.81 -6.89 -14.47
N ASP A 267 8.27 -7.87 -13.75
CA ASP A 267 8.89 -8.41 -12.53
C ASP A 267 10.17 -9.16 -12.83
N PHE A 268 10.22 -9.87 -13.97
CA PHE A 268 11.41 -10.60 -14.36
C PHE A 268 12.61 -9.67 -14.59
N ILE A 269 12.39 -8.47 -15.12
CA ILE A 269 13.46 -7.45 -15.25
C ILE A 269 13.99 -7.04 -13.87
N LEU A 270 13.11 -6.86 -12.88
CA LEU A 270 13.49 -6.52 -11.51
C LEU A 270 14.22 -7.68 -10.83
N PHE A 271 13.71 -8.90 -11.01
CA PHE A 271 14.34 -10.13 -10.52
C PHE A 271 15.77 -10.29 -11.06
N VAL A 272 15.97 -10.14 -12.39
CA VAL A 272 17.29 -10.30 -13.01
C VAL A 272 18.27 -9.21 -12.54
N ALA A 273 17.79 -7.99 -12.29
CA ALA A 273 18.64 -6.94 -11.71
C ALA A 273 19.14 -7.34 -10.32
N ALA A 274 18.26 -7.85 -9.45
CA ALA A 274 18.62 -8.33 -8.12
C ALA A 274 19.52 -9.58 -8.16
N TYR A 275 19.19 -10.55 -9.01
CA TYR A 275 19.95 -11.78 -9.22
C TYR A 275 21.41 -11.52 -9.63
N ASN A 276 21.65 -10.49 -10.46
CA ASN A 276 23.01 -10.13 -10.89
C ASN A 276 23.88 -9.56 -9.76
N GLU A 277 23.27 -8.95 -8.74
CA GLU A 277 23.98 -8.46 -7.56
C GLU A 277 24.31 -9.60 -6.58
N LEU A 278 23.59 -10.73 -6.65
CA LEU A 278 23.71 -11.99 -5.89
C LEU A 278 23.52 -11.87 -4.38
N ILE A 279 23.97 -10.78 -3.77
CA ILE A 279 23.98 -10.58 -2.32
C ILE A 279 22.78 -9.74 -1.92
N CYS A 280 22.06 -10.21 -0.90
CA CYS A 280 21.09 -9.43 -0.16
C CYS A 280 21.64 -8.99 1.21
N PRO A 281 22.13 -7.75 1.37
CA PRO A 281 22.73 -7.27 2.62
C PRO A 281 21.73 -6.83 3.68
#